data_AF-A0A8C3KJ55-F1
#
_entry.id   AF-A0A8C3KJ55-F1
#
_cell.length_a   1.000
_cell.length_b   1.000
_cell.length_c   1.000
_cell.angle_alpha   90.00
_cell.angle_beta   90.00
_cell.angle_gamma   90.00
#
_symmetry.space_group_name_H-M   'P 1'
#
loop_
_entity.id
_entity.type
_entity.pdbx_description
1 polymer ?
#
loop_
_entity_poly.entity_id
_entity_poly.type
_entity_poly.pdbx_seq_one_letter_code
_entity_poly.pdbx_strand_id
1 'polypeptide(L)'
;MGARRDEGLKMTMMLWCGTTRRIHVSLDQGDTWNMAQLPSVGHEQFYSILAANDDLVFMHVDEPGDTGFGTIYTSDDRGIVYSKSLERHLYTTTGGETDFTNVTSLRGIYITSVLSEDNSIQSVITFDRGGEWVPLRKPKNTTCDSTARSKDECSLHIHASYSISQKLNVPMAPLSEPNAVGIVIAHGSVGGAISVMSPDVYISDDGGYTWARMLEGPHHYAILDSGGLIVAIEHTSQPVNVLEFSTDEGQCWYKYTFSKEPIFFTGLASEPGARSMNVSVWGFRGNFLSRKWVSYTIDFSQLLSRTCEEKDYTIWLAHSSDPSDPSDGCILGYKEQYRRLRKSSVCQNGRDYAVTKQPSVCPCTLQDFLCDFGYYRPENQSVCVEQPELKGHDLEFCLYGRRELLKTSGYRKIPGDKCSGGESPSREERDMKKKCTSNFLNPSQLVGDGDNRPGGDSDNWPGGDGNNWPGGDGDNRLGGDGDNRGQGVTVTSGQGVTVLLEGGKVLLEGGKVLQKGLARLDMDGMKPTVGGSPWPTVGSCPLGNTKPMGAPGWGRSCWKRSWG
;
A
#
# COMPACT_ATOMS: atom_id res chain seq x y z
N MET A 1 6.82 26.81 22.61
CA MET A 1 6.20 25.49 22.36
C MET A 1 4.91 25.73 21.61
N GLY A 2 4.95 25.71 20.28
CA GLY A 2 3.74 25.80 19.46
C GLY A 2 3.19 24.41 19.27
N ALA A 3 1.98 24.15 19.77
CA ALA A 3 1.23 22.95 19.43
C ALA A 3 0.95 23.00 17.93
N ARG A 4 1.58 22.10 17.18
CA ARG A 4 1.26 21.83 15.78
C ARG A 4 -0.17 21.26 15.81
N ARG A 5 -1.15 21.93 15.23
CA ARG A 5 -2.48 21.34 15.05
C ARG A 5 -2.33 20.18 14.09
N ASP A 6 -2.79 19.00 14.47
CA ASP A 6 -2.86 17.83 13.59
C ASP A 6 -3.91 18.11 12.49
N GLU A 7 -3.46 18.62 11.35
CA GLU A 7 -4.27 18.84 10.15
C GLU A 7 -4.30 17.55 9.31
N GLY A 8 -5.01 16.53 9.80
CA GLY A 8 -5.16 15.25 9.10
C GLY A 8 -6.13 15.33 7.92
N LEU A 9 -5.78 14.67 6.81
CA LEU A 9 -6.64 14.49 5.63
C LEU A 9 -7.89 13.68 6.02
N LYS A 10 -9.08 14.23 5.78
CA LYS A 10 -10.36 13.53 5.95
C LYS A 10 -10.99 13.21 4.59
N MET A 11 -11.50 12.01 4.45
CA MET A 11 -12.25 11.60 3.26
C MET A 11 -13.67 11.20 3.65
N THR A 12 -14.64 11.58 2.82
CA THR A 12 -16.03 11.18 2.97
C THR A 12 -16.61 10.78 1.63
N MET A 13 -17.63 9.94 1.68
CA MET A 13 -18.36 9.48 0.51
C MET A 13 -19.74 10.11 0.50
N MET A 14 -20.06 10.83 -0.58
CA MET A 14 -21.35 11.49 -0.75
C MET A 14 -22.11 10.93 -1.94
N LEU A 15 -23.44 10.88 -1.80
CA LEU A 15 -24.35 10.59 -2.92
C LEU A 15 -24.16 11.63 -4.02
N TRP A 16 -24.18 11.17 -5.27
CA TRP A 16 -23.92 12.01 -6.42
C TRP A 16 -25.13 12.11 -7.35
N CYS A 17 -25.35 11.11 -8.20
CA CYS A 17 -26.48 11.05 -9.13
C CYS A 17 -27.19 9.70 -9.02
N GLY A 18 -28.49 9.71 -8.73
CA GLY A 18 -29.25 8.48 -8.48
C GLY A 18 -28.71 7.71 -7.27
N THR A 19 -28.30 6.46 -7.48
CA THR A 19 -27.75 5.57 -6.45
C THR A 19 -26.21 5.56 -6.42
N THR A 20 -25.55 6.40 -7.22
CA THR A 20 -24.09 6.48 -7.28
C THR A 20 -23.52 7.36 -6.17
N ARG A 21 -22.25 7.12 -5.84
CA ARG A 21 -21.51 7.82 -4.79
C ARG A 21 -20.11 8.19 -5.25
N ARG A 22 -19.53 9.23 -4.65
CA ARG A 22 -18.18 9.71 -4.97
C ARG A 22 -17.43 10.21 -3.75
N ILE A 23 -16.10 10.22 -3.86
CA ILE A 23 -15.21 10.72 -2.80
C ILE A 23 -15.16 12.25 -2.80
N HIS A 24 -15.21 12.80 -1.59
CA HIS A 24 -14.84 14.17 -1.29
C HIS A 24 -13.79 14.18 -0.19
N VAL A 25 -12.93 15.20 -0.22
CA VAL A 25 -11.73 15.30 0.60
C VAL A 25 -11.68 16.65 1.28
N SER A 26 -11.22 16.65 2.53
CA SER A 26 -11.01 17.82 3.37
C SER A 26 -9.61 17.77 3.98
N LEU A 27 -8.91 18.90 3.94
CA LEU A 27 -7.59 19.09 4.55
C LEU A 27 -7.67 19.82 5.90
N ASP A 28 -8.84 20.36 6.22
CA ASP A 28 -9.13 21.22 7.38
C ASP A 28 -10.15 20.55 8.30
N GLN A 29 -9.99 19.24 8.49
CA GLN A 29 -10.80 18.44 9.41
C GLN A 29 -12.32 18.45 9.19
N GLY A 30 -12.78 18.74 7.98
CA GLY A 30 -14.18 18.72 7.58
C GLY A 30 -14.83 20.10 7.46
N ASP A 31 -14.07 21.17 7.66
CA ASP A 31 -14.58 22.55 7.51
C ASP A 31 -14.86 22.88 6.04
N THR A 32 -13.97 22.47 5.14
CA THR A 32 -14.16 22.60 3.69
C THR A 32 -13.97 21.28 2.96
N TRP A 33 -14.86 21.03 2.00
CA TRP A 33 -14.86 19.80 1.20
C TRP A 33 -14.63 20.09 -0.27
N ASN A 34 -13.77 19.29 -0.88
CA ASN A 34 -13.49 19.30 -2.31
C ASN A 34 -13.85 17.95 -2.90
N MET A 35 -14.44 17.97 -4.09
CA MET A 35 -14.69 16.77 -4.86
C MET A 35 -13.35 16.16 -5.31
N ALA A 36 -13.17 14.86 -5.16
CA ALA A 36 -12.03 14.17 -5.77
C ALA A 36 -12.28 13.92 -7.26
N GLN A 37 -11.23 14.06 -8.06
CA GLN A 37 -11.20 13.67 -9.48
C GLN A 37 -11.07 12.14 -9.60
N LEU A 38 -12.08 11.43 -9.10
CA LEU A 38 -12.20 9.97 -9.19
C LEU A 38 -13.53 9.61 -9.85
N PRO A 39 -13.61 8.45 -10.54
CA PRO A 39 -14.87 7.94 -11.05
C PRO A 39 -15.89 7.74 -9.92
N SER A 40 -17.15 8.11 -10.14
CA SER A 40 -18.25 7.74 -9.25
C SER A 40 -18.54 6.24 -9.35
N VAL A 41 -18.90 5.61 -8.24
CA VAL A 41 -19.17 4.17 -8.18
C VAL A 41 -20.63 3.87 -7.84
N GLY A 42 -21.14 2.75 -8.35
CA GLY A 42 -22.48 2.23 -8.03
C GLY A 42 -22.56 1.61 -6.63
N HIS A 43 -23.67 0.94 -6.30
CA HIS A 43 -23.86 0.33 -4.97
C HIS A 43 -22.93 -0.88 -4.72
N GLU A 44 -22.74 -1.72 -5.73
CA GLU A 44 -22.00 -2.99 -5.65
C GLU A 44 -20.47 -2.81 -5.69
N GLN A 45 -20.00 -1.66 -6.17
CA GLN A 45 -18.58 -1.31 -6.23
C GLN A 45 -18.07 -0.72 -4.90
N PHE A 46 -16.76 -0.55 -4.74
CA PHE A 46 -16.16 0.08 -3.57
C PHE A 46 -14.94 0.96 -3.89
N TYR A 47 -14.57 1.80 -2.91
CA TYR A 47 -13.28 2.48 -2.87
C TYR A 47 -12.46 1.86 -1.73
N SER A 48 -11.13 1.79 -1.89
CA SER A 48 -10.24 1.36 -0.81
C SER A 48 -8.99 2.23 -0.77
N ILE A 49 -8.67 2.77 0.41
CA ILE A 49 -7.41 3.47 0.65
C ILE A 49 -6.34 2.41 0.87
N LEU A 50 -5.48 2.22 -0.13
CA LEU A 50 -4.43 1.19 -0.10
C LEU A 50 -3.25 1.63 0.78
N ALA A 51 -2.84 2.89 0.65
CA ALA A 51 -1.83 3.52 1.49
C ALA A 51 -2.02 5.03 1.50
N ALA A 52 -1.74 5.67 2.62
CA ALA A 52 -1.73 7.12 2.75
C ALA A 52 -0.55 7.58 3.61
N ASN A 53 0.08 8.67 3.20
CA ASN A 53 1.10 9.37 3.98
C ASN A 53 0.89 10.88 3.85
N ASP A 54 1.80 11.67 4.43
CA ASP A 54 1.72 13.14 4.41
C ASP A 54 1.80 13.74 2.99
N ASP A 55 2.26 12.97 2.00
CA ASP A 55 2.47 13.44 0.63
C ASP A 55 1.32 13.04 -0.30
N LEU A 56 0.80 11.81 -0.21
CA LEU A 56 -0.19 11.29 -1.18
C LEU A 56 -1.01 10.12 -0.64
N VAL A 57 -2.05 9.78 -1.40
CA VAL A 57 -2.94 8.64 -1.18
C VAL A 57 -2.98 7.74 -2.41
N PHE A 58 -2.76 6.44 -2.20
CA PHE A 58 -3.11 5.39 -3.14
C PHE A 58 -4.56 4.99 -2.93
N MET A 59 -5.39 5.23 -3.94
CA MET A 59 -6.80 4.89 -3.94
C MET A 59 -7.09 3.79 -4.94
N HIS A 60 -7.73 2.72 -4.50
CA HIS A 60 -8.34 1.74 -5.38
C HIS A 60 -9.78 2.12 -5.68
N VAL A 61 -10.17 2.03 -6.95
CA VAL A 61 -11.55 2.14 -7.42
C VAL A 61 -11.91 0.83 -8.09
N ASP A 62 -12.92 0.15 -7.56
CA ASP A 62 -13.41 -1.13 -8.06
C ASP A 62 -14.05 -0.99 -9.46
N GLU A 63 -13.83 -1.96 -10.34
CA GLU A 63 -14.38 -1.95 -11.69
C GLU A 63 -15.87 -2.38 -11.68
N PRO A 64 -16.76 -1.78 -12.50
CA PRO A 64 -18.16 -2.19 -12.51
C PRO A 64 -18.37 -3.67 -12.86
N GLY A 65 -19.18 -4.36 -12.05
CA GLY A 65 -19.47 -5.79 -12.19
C GLY A 65 -18.58 -6.66 -11.30
N ASP A 66 -18.86 -7.97 -11.24
CA ASP A 66 -18.08 -8.90 -10.40
C ASP A 66 -16.80 -9.33 -11.12
N THR A 67 -15.86 -8.38 -11.25
CA THR A 67 -14.61 -8.56 -12.00
C THR A 67 -13.46 -9.07 -11.13
N GLY A 68 -13.49 -8.78 -9.82
CA GLY A 68 -12.40 -9.10 -8.88
C GLY A 68 -11.14 -8.25 -9.07
N PHE A 69 -11.24 -7.14 -9.80
CA PHE A 69 -10.16 -6.18 -9.98
C PHE A 69 -10.69 -4.75 -10.11
N GLY A 70 -9.79 -3.79 -10.00
CA GLY A 70 -10.10 -2.39 -10.23
C GLY A 70 -8.89 -1.61 -10.69
N THR A 71 -8.88 -0.31 -10.46
CA THR A 71 -7.82 0.60 -10.88
C THR A 71 -7.24 1.34 -9.67
N ILE A 72 -5.90 1.38 -9.56
CA ILE A 72 -5.19 2.21 -8.60
C ILE A 72 -5.01 3.62 -9.18
N TYR A 73 -5.30 4.61 -8.36
CA TYR A 73 -5.05 6.02 -8.59
C TYR A 73 -4.11 6.57 -7.51
N THR A 74 -3.18 7.43 -7.92
CA THR A 74 -2.29 8.17 -7.01
C THR A 74 -2.75 9.62 -6.93
N SER A 75 -2.95 10.11 -5.70
CA SER A 75 -3.42 11.46 -5.48
C SER A 75 -2.31 12.49 -5.62
N ASP A 76 -2.73 13.74 -5.72
CA ASP A 76 -1.92 14.88 -5.36
C ASP A 76 -1.70 15.05 -3.84
N ASP A 77 -0.85 16.01 -3.46
CA ASP A 77 -0.61 16.51 -2.10
C ASP A 77 -1.85 17.07 -1.40
N ARG A 78 -2.94 17.26 -2.14
CA ARG A 78 -4.22 17.73 -1.60
C ARG A 78 -5.26 16.61 -1.49
N GLY A 79 -5.00 15.43 -2.07
CA GLY A 79 -5.98 14.36 -2.17
C GLY A 79 -7.17 14.66 -3.11
N ILE A 80 -7.02 15.58 -4.05
CA ILE A 80 -8.09 16.08 -4.94
C ILE A 80 -7.90 15.60 -6.37
N VAL A 81 -6.73 15.83 -6.95
CA VAL A 81 -6.38 15.46 -8.33
C VAL A 81 -5.77 14.08 -8.29
N TYR A 82 -6.21 13.19 -9.17
CA TYR A 82 -5.74 11.80 -9.18
C TYR A 82 -5.23 11.43 -10.57
N SER A 83 -4.07 10.77 -10.60
CA SER A 83 -3.52 10.14 -11.79
C SER A 83 -3.80 8.65 -11.74
N LYS A 84 -4.24 8.07 -12.87
CA LYS A 84 -4.32 6.62 -13.01
C LYS A 84 -2.91 6.03 -12.95
N SER A 85 -2.71 5.07 -12.05
CA SER A 85 -1.40 4.49 -11.75
C SER A 85 -1.28 3.04 -12.23
N LEU A 86 -2.28 2.21 -11.95
CA LEU A 86 -2.27 0.78 -12.32
C LEU A 86 -3.66 0.27 -12.64
N GLU A 87 -3.84 -0.30 -13.83
CA GLU A 87 -5.10 -0.94 -14.24
C GLU A 87 -5.13 -2.41 -13.83
N ARG A 88 -6.34 -2.98 -13.75
CA ARG A 88 -6.58 -4.39 -13.47
C ARG A 88 -5.90 -4.89 -12.19
N HIS A 89 -5.80 -4.02 -11.20
CA HIS A 89 -5.29 -4.32 -9.87
C HIS A 89 -6.20 -5.32 -9.16
N LEU A 90 -5.64 -6.46 -8.73
CA LEU A 90 -6.35 -7.52 -8.06
C LEU A 90 -6.88 -7.04 -6.69
N TYR A 91 -8.19 -7.04 -6.54
CA TYR A 91 -8.88 -6.77 -5.28
C TYR A 91 -10.21 -7.51 -5.29
N THR A 92 -10.32 -8.56 -4.47
CA THR A 92 -11.50 -9.44 -4.53
C THR A 92 -12.73 -8.83 -3.87
N THR A 93 -13.88 -8.92 -4.54
CA THR A 93 -15.20 -8.54 -3.98
C THR A 93 -15.51 -9.36 -2.74
N THR A 94 -15.27 -10.67 -2.81
CA THR A 94 -15.47 -11.61 -1.70
C THR A 94 -14.19 -11.70 -0.87
N GLY A 95 -14.27 -11.35 0.41
CA GLY A 95 -13.14 -11.39 1.34
C GLY A 95 -12.34 -10.09 1.42
N GLY A 96 -12.37 -9.25 0.38
CA GLY A 96 -11.66 -7.97 0.37
C GLY A 96 -10.15 -8.12 0.34
N GLU A 97 -9.64 -9.16 -0.34
CA GLU A 97 -8.24 -9.52 -0.35
C GLU A 97 -7.51 -8.76 -1.46
N THR A 98 -6.36 -8.19 -1.12
CA THR A 98 -5.45 -7.53 -2.06
C THR A 98 -4.01 -7.81 -1.67
N ASP A 99 -3.15 -7.92 -2.69
CA ASP A 99 -1.71 -8.15 -2.52
C ASP A 99 -0.91 -6.83 -2.42
N PHE A 100 -1.59 -5.68 -2.41
CA PHE A 100 -0.94 -4.38 -2.31
C PHE A 100 -0.09 -4.27 -1.03
N THR A 101 1.22 -4.17 -1.22
CA THR A 101 2.23 -4.24 -0.15
C THR A 101 3.17 -3.06 -0.27
N ASN A 102 3.27 -2.27 0.80
CA ASN A 102 4.31 -1.25 0.95
C ASN A 102 5.62 -1.91 1.37
N VAL A 103 6.67 -1.75 0.56
CA VAL A 103 8.01 -2.23 0.90
C VAL A 103 8.67 -1.20 1.81
N THR A 104 8.48 -1.36 3.12
CA THR A 104 8.85 -0.34 4.11
C THR A 104 10.36 -0.16 4.30
N SER A 105 11.16 -1.13 3.83
CA SER A 105 12.62 -1.12 3.96
C SER A 105 13.33 -0.20 2.96
N LEU A 106 12.63 0.32 1.95
CA LEU A 106 13.18 1.31 1.02
C LEU A 106 12.11 2.26 0.46
N ARG A 107 12.47 3.52 0.27
CA ARG A 107 11.50 4.57 -0.05
C ARG A 107 10.90 4.40 -1.45
N GLY A 108 9.58 4.60 -1.55
CA GLY A 108 8.88 4.71 -2.84
C GLY A 108 8.52 3.39 -3.49
N ILE A 109 8.80 2.27 -2.81
CA ILE A 109 8.60 0.94 -3.36
C ILE A 109 7.29 0.31 -2.90
N TYR A 110 6.50 -0.17 -3.86
CA TYR A 110 5.27 -0.92 -3.61
C TYR A 110 5.22 -2.12 -4.54
N ILE A 111 4.69 -3.24 -4.04
CA ILE A 111 4.44 -4.47 -4.81
C ILE A 111 2.95 -4.74 -4.77
N THR A 112 2.38 -5.19 -5.88
CA THR A 112 1.00 -5.68 -5.90
C THR A 112 0.80 -6.73 -6.99
N SER A 113 -0.43 -7.26 -7.07
CA SER A 113 -0.86 -8.22 -8.08
C SER A 113 -1.85 -7.59 -9.06
N VAL A 114 -1.71 -7.93 -10.34
CA VAL A 114 -2.64 -7.57 -11.43
C VAL A 114 -3.26 -8.82 -12.02
N LEU A 115 -4.51 -8.71 -12.47
CA LEU A 115 -5.20 -9.77 -13.21
C LEU A 115 -5.00 -9.54 -14.71
N SER A 116 -4.24 -10.40 -15.38
CA SER A 116 -4.05 -10.37 -16.83
C SER A 116 -5.34 -10.67 -17.59
N GLU A 117 -5.35 -10.40 -18.91
CA GLU A 117 -6.49 -10.72 -19.79
C GLU A 117 -6.73 -12.23 -19.95
N ASP A 118 -5.70 -13.05 -19.74
CA ASP A 118 -5.83 -14.52 -19.71
C ASP A 118 -6.23 -15.05 -18.32
N ASN A 119 -6.67 -14.17 -17.42
CA ASN A 119 -7.00 -14.43 -16.01
C ASN A 119 -5.83 -14.98 -15.18
N SER A 120 -4.60 -14.89 -15.69
CA SER A 120 -3.41 -15.15 -14.87
C SER A 120 -3.14 -13.99 -13.93
N ILE A 121 -2.55 -14.27 -12.77
CA ILE A 121 -2.19 -13.23 -11.80
C ILE A 121 -0.71 -12.97 -11.89
N GLN A 122 -0.34 -11.73 -12.13
CA GLN A 122 1.06 -11.30 -12.26
C GLN A 122 1.41 -10.30 -11.16
N SER A 123 2.66 -10.33 -10.70
CA SER A 123 3.12 -9.40 -9.67
C SER A 123 3.90 -8.29 -10.33
N VAL A 124 3.62 -7.07 -9.92
CA VAL A 124 4.28 -5.86 -10.41
C VAL A 124 4.84 -5.07 -9.24
N ILE A 125 5.92 -4.35 -9.49
CA ILE A 125 6.62 -3.49 -8.53
C ILE A 125 6.75 -2.10 -9.12
N THR A 126 6.55 -1.08 -8.29
CA THR A 126 6.89 0.30 -8.59
C THR A 126 8.01 0.75 -7.68
N PHE A 127 8.90 1.60 -8.19
CA PHE A 127 10.02 2.17 -7.44
C PHE A 127 9.87 3.68 -7.20
N ASP A 128 8.86 4.31 -7.80
CA ASP A 128 8.65 5.74 -7.88
C ASP A 128 7.25 6.15 -7.37
N ARG A 129 6.71 5.41 -6.39
CA ARG A 129 5.37 5.62 -5.80
C ARG A 129 4.23 5.50 -6.82
N GLY A 130 4.30 4.51 -7.70
CA GLY A 130 3.25 4.20 -8.65
C GLY A 130 3.23 5.11 -9.86
N GLY A 131 4.36 5.76 -10.18
CA GLY A 131 4.52 6.43 -11.47
C GLY A 131 4.65 5.41 -12.60
N GLU A 132 5.51 4.42 -12.40
CA GLU A 132 5.69 3.28 -13.29
C GLU A 132 5.65 1.96 -12.53
N TRP A 133 5.01 0.96 -13.13
CA TRP A 133 4.93 -0.42 -12.62
C TRP A 133 5.58 -1.37 -13.60
N VAL A 134 6.50 -2.20 -13.11
CA VAL A 134 7.25 -3.18 -13.91
C VAL A 134 7.17 -4.57 -13.31
N PRO A 135 7.31 -5.65 -14.10
CA PRO A 135 7.43 -7.01 -13.56
C PRO A 135 8.67 -7.16 -12.67
N LEU A 136 8.59 -7.96 -11.61
CA LEU A 136 9.75 -8.21 -10.75
C LEU A 136 10.79 -9.06 -11.49
N ARG A 137 12.05 -8.66 -11.43
CA ARG A 137 13.15 -9.35 -12.09
C ARG A 137 13.35 -10.75 -11.49
N LYS A 138 13.39 -11.77 -12.36
CA LYS A 138 13.73 -13.13 -11.92
C LYS A 138 15.16 -13.22 -11.36
N PRO A 139 15.41 -14.06 -10.34
CA PRO A 139 16.77 -14.36 -9.90
C PRO A 139 17.63 -14.94 -11.04
N LYS A 140 18.95 -14.63 -11.02
CA LYS A 140 19.88 -15.05 -12.09
C LYS A 140 19.95 -16.58 -12.25
N ASN A 141 19.89 -17.33 -11.16
CA ASN A 141 20.12 -18.79 -11.12
C ASN A 141 18.82 -19.60 -10.97
N THR A 142 17.68 -19.09 -11.43
CA THR A 142 16.40 -19.79 -11.37
C THR A 142 15.85 -20.04 -12.77
N THR A 143 15.32 -21.24 -12.96
CA THR A 143 14.58 -21.64 -14.16
C THR A 143 13.13 -21.20 -14.05
N CYS A 144 12.55 -20.78 -15.18
CA CYS A 144 11.11 -20.53 -15.25
C CYS A 144 10.32 -21.83 -15.06
N ASP A 145 9.20 -21.75 -14.34
CA ASP A 145 8.27 -22.85 -14.17
C ASP A 145 7.37 -23.04 -15.40
N SER A 146 6.41 -23.98 -15.30
CA SER A 146 5.49 -24.31 -16.39
C SER A 146 4.45 -23.24 -16.72
N THR A 147 4.36 -22.16 -15.92
CA THR A 147 3.45 -21.04 -16.22
C THR A 147 4.02 -20.11 -17.27
N ALA A 148 5.34 -20.15 -17.52
CA ALA A 148 5.99 -19.33 -18.52
C ALA A 148 5.78 -19.87 -19.95
N ARG A 149 5.55 -18.97 -20.92
CA ARG A 149 5.40 -19.34 -22.34
C ARG A 149 6.69 -19.82 -22.97
N SER A 150 7.83 -19.32 -22.49
CA SER A 150 9.17 -19.71 -22.91
C SER A 150 10.07 -19.87 -21.69
N LYS A 151 11.18 -20.60 -21.86
CA LYS A 151 12.14 -20.84 -20.76
C LYS A 151 12.95 -19.60 -20.37
N ASP A 152 12.91 -18.55 -21.18
CA ASP A 152 13.73 -17.35 -21.02
C ASP A 152 12.90 -16.10 -20.65
N GLU A 153 11.58 -16.12 -20.87
CA GLU A 153 10.68 -15.01 -20.57
C GLU A 153 9.82 -15.32 -19.33
N CYS A 154 10.36 -15.02 -18.16
CA CYS A 154 9.63 -15.10 -16.89
C CYS A 154 10.07 -14.04 -15.88
N SER A 155 9.19 -13.78 -14.92
CA SER A 155 9.38 -12.86 -13.81
C SER A 155 9.28 -13.59 -12.47
N LEU A 156 9.69 -12.91 -11.41
CA LEU A 156 9.35 -13.34 -10.05
C LEU A 156 7.92 -12.90 -9.73
N HIS A 157 7.14 -13.79 -9.16
CA HIS A 157 5.78 -13.54 -8.69
C HIS A 157 5.71 -13.78 -7.18
N ILE A 158 5.02 -12.91 -6.47
CA ILE A 158 5.00 -12.84 -5.01
C ILE A 158 3.66 -13.35 -4.49
N HIS A 159 3.71 -14.28 -3.54
CA HIS A 159 2.54 -14.70 -2.78
C HIS A 159 2.29 -13.76 -1.60
N ALA A 160 1.11 -13.15 -1.56
CA ALA A 160 0.65 -12.32 -0.44
C ALA A 160 -0.78 -12.74 0.00
N SER A 161 -1.59 -11.79 0.47
CA SER A 161 -2.89 -12.01 1.11
C SER A 161 -3.84 -12.87 0.26
N TYR A 162 -3.92 -12.61 -1.05
CA TYR A 162 -4.77 -13.37 -1.96
C TYR A 162 -4.35 -14.85 -2.02
N SER A 163 -3.06 -15.12 -2.16
CA SER A 163 -2.55 -16.51 -2.19
C SER A 163 -2.86 -17.26 -0.89
N ILE A 164 -2.76 -16.58 0.25
CA ILE A 164 -3.08 -17.13 1.58
C ILE A 164 -4.59 -17.42 1.68
N SER A 165 -5.44 -16.50 1.20
CA SER A 165 -6.90 -16.67 1.23
C SER A 165 -7.38 -17.83 0.35
N GLN A 166 -6.67 -18.08 -0.76
CA GLN A 166 -6.87 -19.26 -1.62
C GLN A 166 -6.33 -20.57 -1.02
N LYS A 167 -5.84 -20.56 0.22
CA LYS A 167 -5.30 -21.73 0.95
C LYS A 167 -4.12 -22.40 0.23
N LEU A 168 -3.35 -21.61 -0.52
CA LEU A 168 -2.05 -22.07 -1.02
C LEU A 168 -1.10 -22.32 0.16
N ASN A 169 -0.02 -23.07 -0.08
CA ASN A 169 0.97 -23.42 0.95
C ASN A 169 1.89 -22.23 1.29
N VAL A 170 1.31 -21.11 1.71
CA VAL A 170 1.95 -19.83 1.96
C VAL A 170 1.73 -19.47 3.44
N PRO A 171 2.71 -19.68 4.31
CA PRO A 171 2.54 -19.46 5.75
C PRO A 171 2.61 -17.98 6.16
N MET A 172 3.24 -17.13 5.35
CA MET A 172 3.47 -15.71 5.65
C MET A 172 3.44 -14.86 4.38
N ALA A 173 2.86 -13.67 4.50
CA ALA A 173 2.92 -12.60 3.50
C ALA A 173 4.32 -11.92 3.50
N PRO A 174 4.65 -11.10 2.49
CA PRO A 174 5.95 -10.43 2.41
C PRO A 174 6.28 -9.62 3.67
N LEU A 175 7.54 -9.71 4.11
CA LEU A 175 8.08 -9.01 5.27
C LEU A 175 9.14 -8.01 4.84
N SER A 176 9.00 -6.78 5.33
CA SER A 176 10.01 -5.72 5.25
C SER A 176 9.93 -4.88 6.52
N GLU A 177 11.07 -4.35 6.95
CA GLU A 177 11.16 -3.52 8.16
C GLU A 177 11.98 -2.24 7.85
N PRO A 178 11.54 -1.05 8.29
CA PRO A 178 12.16 0.22 7.92
C PRO A 178 13.58 0.40 8.47
N ASN A 179 13.94 -0.31 9.55
CA ASN A 179 15.29 -0.34 10.10
C ASN A 179 16.22 -1.35 9.40
N ALA A 180 15.68 -2.29 8.64
CA ALA A 180 16.42 -3.29 7.87
C ALA A 180 16.51 -2.88 6.39
N VAL A 181 17.27 -1.82 6.12
CA VAL A 181 17.31 -1.10 4.83
C VAL A 181 17.53 -2.04 3.64
N GLY A 182 16.60 -2.00 2.68
CA GLY A 182 16.63 -2.78 1.44
C GLY A 182 16.20 -4.24 1.58
N ILE A 183 15.98 -4.76 2.78
CA ILE A 183 15.62 -6.17 2.97
C ILE A 183 14.12 -6.38 2.71
N VAL A 184 13.80 -7.32 1.82
CA VAL A 184 12.44 -7.79 1.55
C VAL A 184 12.46 -9.31 1.48
N ILE A 185 11.62 -9.98 2.26
CA ILE A 185 11.52 -11.45 2.27
C ILE A 185 10.10 -11.83 1.89
N ALA A 186 9.94 -12.75 0.94
CA ALA A 186 8.63 -13.15 0.46
C ALA A 186 8.61 -14.59 -0.08
N HIS A 187 7.46 -15.24 0.01
CA HIS A 187 7.20 -16.46 -0.74
C HIS A 187 6.94 -16.10 -2.20
N GLY A 188 7.45 -16.90 -3.14
CA GLY A 188 7.24 -16.61 -4.56
C GLY A 188 7.38 -17.81 -5.50
N SER A 189 7.08 -17.55 -6.76
CA SER A 189 7.28 -18.47 -7.89
C SER A 189 7.93 -17.72 -9.06
N VAL A 190 8.75 -18.42 -9.85
CA VAL A 190 9.43 -17.82 -11.01
C VAL A 190 8.81 -18.38 -12.27
N GLY A 191 8.07 -17.57 -13.02
CA GLY A 191 7.17 -18.04 -14.07
C GLY A 191 6.54 -16.91 -14.88
N GLY A 192 5.50 -17.24 -15.66
CA GLY A 192 4.65 -16.26 -16.35
C GLY A 192 3.53 -15.69 -15.47
N ALA A 193 3.25 -16.33 -14.34
CA ALA A 193 2.23 -15.93 -13.37
C ALA A 193 2.51 -16.50 -11.96
N ILE A 194 1.70 -16.11 -10.98
CA ILE A 194 1.66 -16.77 -9.65
C ILE A 194 1.30 -18.24 -9.83
N SER A 195 2.16 -19.13 -9.33
CA SER A 195 1.99 -20.59 -9.42
C SER A 195 1.19 -21.14 -8.24
N VAL A 196 0.45 -22.24 -8.47
CA VAL A 196 -0.23 -22.96 -7.37
C VAL A 196 0.68 -24.00 -6.68
N MET A 197 1.90 -24.18 -7.19
CA MET A 197 2.88 -25.08 -6.60
C MET A 197 3.37 -24.55 -5.24
N SER A 198 3.95 -25.43 -4.42
CA SER A 198 4.54 -25.00 -3.15
C SER A 198 5.66 -23.99 -3.41
N PRO A 199 5.63 -22.80 -2.78
CA PRO A 199 6.58 -21.74 -3.07
C PRO A 199 7.93 -21.98 -2.38
N ASP A 200 8.97 -21.40 -2.97
CA ASP A 200 10.25 -21.15 -2.31
C ASP A 200 10.21 -19.75 -1.63
N VAL A 201 11.17 -19.49 -0.74
CA VAL A 201 11.34 -18.15 -0.15
C VAL A 201 12.41 -17.38 -0.90
N TYR A 202 12.11 -16.13 -1.24
CA TYR A 202 13.00 -15.21 -1.92
C TYR A 202 13.32 -14.01 -1.03
N ILE A 203 14.53 -13.49 -1.21
CA ILE A 203 15.01 -12.29 -0.53
C ILE A 203 15.56 -11.29 -1.53
N SER A 204 15.28 -10.02 -1.30
CA SER A 204 15.96 -8.89 -1.90
C SER A 204 16.72 -8.13 -0.81
N ASP A 205 17.94 -7.69 -1.14
CA ASP A 205 18.77 -6.84 -0.28
C ASP A 205 18.86 -5.40 -0.81
N ASP A 206 18.11 -5.03 -1.84
CA ASP A 206 18.13 -3.72 -2.49
C ASP A 206 16.73 -3.12 -2.70
N GLY A 207 15.72 -3.61 -1.98
CA GLY A 207 14.35 -3.11 -2.02
C GLY A 207 13.50 -3.72 -3.15
N GLY A 208 13.98 -4.74 -3.85
CA GLY A 208 13.21 -5.48 -4.85
C GLY A 208 13.71 -5.31 -6.29
N TYR A 209 14.84 -4.64 -6.50
CA TYR A 209 15.49 -4.55 -7.82
C TYR A 209 16.13 -5.88 -8.22
N THR A 210 16.79 -6.54 -7.26
CA THR A 210 17.34 -7.87 -7.44
C THR A 210 16.83 -8.82 -6.37
N TRP A 211 16.65 -10.07 -6.78
CA TRP A 211 16.13 -11.13 -5.94
C TRP A 211 17.03 -12.35 -5.98
N ALA A 212 17.11 -13.05 -4.86
CA ALA A 212 17.76 -14.35 -4.75
C ALA A 212 16.81 -15.32 -4.04
N ARG A 213 16.89 -16.61 -4.40
CA ARG A 213 16.24 -17.65 -3.61
C ARG A 213 16.97 -17.77 -2.26
N MET A 214 16.23 -17.58 -1.19
CA MET A 214 16.71 -17.59 0.20
C MET A 214 16.68 -19.00 0.78
N LEU A 215 15.53 -19.68 0.69
CA LEU A 215 15.29 -21.03 1.21
C LEU A 215 14.41 -21.81 0.24
N GLU A 216 14.60 -23.13 0.18
CA GLU A 216 13.76 -24.04 -0.62
C GLU A 216 12.54 -24.46 0.21
N GLY A 217 11.35 -24.37 -0.37
CA GLY A 217 10.08 -24.61 0.32
C GLY A 217 9.63 -23.48 1.25
N PRO A 218 8.39 -23.55 1.75
CA PRO A 218 7.79 -22.49 2.56
C PRO A 218 8.38 -22.45 3.97
N HIS A 219 8.57 -21.24 4.50
CA HIS A 219 9.12 -21.02 5.84
C HIS A 219 8.40 -19.87 6.54
N HIS A 220 8.35 -19.94 7.86
CA HIS A 220 8.10 -18.76 8.69
C HIS A 220 9.42 -18.03 8.91
N TYR A 221 9.45 -16.71 8.79
CA TYR A 221 10.66 -15.90 8.92
C TYR A 221 10.45 -14.67 9.79
N ALA A 222 11.52 -14.19 10.42
CA ALA A 222 11.54 -12.93 11.14
C ALA A 222 12.88 -12.21 10.98
N ILE A 223 12.82 -10.89 10.95
CA ILE A 223 14.00 -9.99 10.96
C ILE A 223 14.25 -9.55 12.40
N LEU A 224 15.50 -9.63 12.82
CA LEU A 224 15.98 -9.25 14.15
C LEU A 224 17.16 -8.29 14.01
N ASP A 225 17.44 -7.54 15.09
CA ASP A 225 18.57 -6.60 15.17
C ASP A 225 18.74 -5.70 13.92
N SER A 226 17.64 -5.15 13.41
CA SER A 226 17.60 -4.26 12.23
C SER A 226 18.23 -4.86 10.97
N GLY A 227 18.08 -6.17 10.76
CA GLY A 227 18.66 -6.89 9.61
C GLY A 227 19.99 -7.58 9.90
N GLY A 228 20.56 -7.40 11.10
CA GLY A 228 21.77 -8.12 11.52
C GLY A 228 21.56 -9.63 11.68
N LEU A 229 20.31 -10.06 11.87
CA LEU A 229 19.96 -11.47 12.00
C LEU A 229 18.61 -11.74 11.33
N ILE A 230 18.56 -12.79 10.52
CA ILE A 230 17.32 -13.34 9.95
C ILE A 230 17.16 -14.75 10.49
N VAL A 231 15.95 -15.09 10.96
CA VAL A 231 15.62 -16.43 11.44
C VAL A 231 14.50 -17.02 10.60
N ALA A 232 14.52 -18.35 10.43
CA ALA A 232 13.52 -19.08 9.69
C ALA A 232 13.19 -20.44 10.33
N ILE A 233 11.94 -20.89 10.18
CA ILE A 233 11.46 -22.23 10.54
C ILE A 233 10.68 -22.79 9.37
N GLU A 234 11.03 -24.02 8.97
CA GLU A 234 10.35 -24.75 7.90
C GLU A 234 8.85 -24.91 8.18
N HIS A 235 8.03 -24.60 7.18
CA HIS A 235 6.59 -24.83 7.25
C HIS A 235 6.27 -26.26 6.78
N THR A 236 5.95 -27.13 7.74
CA THR A 236 5.68 -28.55 7.50
C THR A 236 4.57 -29.08 8.40
N SER A 237 3.94 -30.17 7.97
CA SER A 237 2.97 -30.92 8.77
C SER A 237 3.62 -31.79 9.85
N GLN A 238 4.94 -31.99 9.76
CA GLN A 238 5.70 -32.79 10.72
C GLN A 238 6.17 -31.94 11.91
N PRO A 239 6.36 -32.53 13.10
CA PRO A 239 6.97 -31.84 14.22
C PRO A 239 8.40 -31.36 13.90
N VAL A 240 8.73 -30.13 14.28
CA VAL A 240 10.03 -29.51 14.07
C VAL A 240 10.75 -29.25 15.39
N ASN A 241 12.08 -29.27 15.34
CA ASN A 241 12.94 -28.91 16.47
C ASN A 241 14.19 -28.13 16.04
N VAL A 242 14.23 -27.71 14.77
CA VAL A 242 15.34 -26.97 14.18
C VAL A 242 14.85 -25.57 13.80
N LEU A 243 15.65 -24.57 14.14
CA LEU A 243 15.53 -23.20 13.66
C LEU A 243 16.75 -22.90 12.79
N GLU A 244 16.53 -22.23 11.67
CA GLU A 244 17.60 -21.76 10.79
C GLU A 244 17.84 -20.27 11.03
N PHE A 245 19.10 -19.83 10.95
CA PHE A 245 19.44 -18.42 11.08
C PHE A 245 20.56 -18.01 10.11
N SER A 246 20.58 -16.73 9.76
CA SER A 246 21.56 -16.08 8.90
C SER A 246 21.99 -14.74 9.49
N THR A 247 23.29 -14.45 9.41
CA THR A 247 23.91 -13.18 9.87
C THR A 247 24.45 -12.34 8.71
N ASP A 248 24.16 -12.74 7.47
CA ASP A 248 24.69 -12.15 6.24
C ASP A 248 23.58 -11.83 5.24
N GLU A 249 22.44 -11.36 5.75
CA GLU A 249 21.24 -11.00 4.98
C GLU A 249 20.71 -12.18 4.12
N GLY A 250 20.67 -13.39 4.68
CA GLY A 250 20.04 -14.56 4.06
C GLY A 250 20.89 -15.31 3.03
N GLN A 251 22.20 -15.03 2.93
CA GLN A 251 23.09 -15.68 1.95
C GLN A 251 23.59 -17.05 2.42
N CYS A 252 23.97 -17.15 3.69
CA CYS A 252 24.37 -18.38 4.34
C CYS A 252 23.47 -18.69 5.53
N TRP A 253 23.14 -19.97 5.68
CA TRP A 253 22.23 -20.44 6.72
C TRP A 253 22.89 -21.45 7.63
N TYR A 254 22.52 -21.39 8.90
CA TYR A 254 22.98 -22.26 9.97
C TYR A 254 21.78 -22.86 10.67
N LYS A 255 21.84 -24.17 10.95
CA LYS A 255 20.77 -24.89 11.65
C LYS A 255 21.08 -25.01 13.13
N TYR A 256 20.10 -24.70 13.97
CA TYR A 256 20.17 -24.82 15.44
C TYR A 256 19.02 -25.67 15.96
N THR A 257 19.36 -26.76 16.65
CA THR A 257 18.37 -27.63 17.31
C THR A 257 17.97 -27.03 18.67
N PHE A 258 16.82 -26.37 18.73
CA PHE A 258 16.33 -25.68 19.93
C PHE A 258 15.68 -26.61 20.96
N SER A 259 15.32 -27.85 20.57
CA SER A 259 14.70 -28.82 21.46
C SER A 259 15.08 -30.27 21.12
N LYS A 260 15.20 -31.12 22.14
CA LYS A 260 15.32 -32.57 21.97
C LYS A 260 13.99 -33.22 21.56
N GLU A 261 12.87 -32.66 22.03
CA GLU A 261 11.52 -33.11 21.69
C GLU A 261 10.94 -32.18 20.62
N PRO A 262 10.62 -32.67 19.41
CA PRO A 262 9.97 -31.88 18.37
C PRO A 262 8.59 -31.39 18.77
N ILE A 263 8.18 -30.26 18.19
CA ILE A 263 6.88 -29.62 18.43
C ILE A 263 6.14 -29.45 17.11
N PHE A 264 4.81 -29.51 17.15
CA PHE A 264 4.01 -28.99 16.05
C PHE A 264 4.05 -27.47 16.11
N PHE A 265 4.78 -26.87 15.18
CA PHE A 265 4.98 -25.44 15.11
C PHE A 265 3.67 -24.71 14.78
N THR A 266 3.46 -23.56 15.41
CA THR A 266 2.29 -22.71 15.16
C THR A 266 2.63 -21.27 14.81
N GLY A 267 3.76 -20.74 15.28
CA GLY A 267 4.12 -19.35 15.00
C GLY A 267 5.46 -18.91 15.60
N LEU A 268 6.01 -17.85 15.02
CA LEU A 268 7.13 -17.09 15.54
C LEU A 268 6.62 -15.80 16.19
N ALA A 269 7.19 -15.43 17.34
CA ALA A 269 6.92 -14.16 17.99
C ALA A 269 8.25 -13.43 18.29
N SER A 270 8.37 -12.20 17.81
CA SER A 270 9.47 -11.28 18.07
C SER A 270 8.93 -9.94 18.58
N GLU A 271 9.79 -9.14 19.20
CA GLU A 271 9.45 -7.77 19.61
C GLU A 271 9.16 -6.92 18.35
N PRO A 272 8.02 -6.20 18.28
CA PRO A 272 7.73 -5.31 17.16
C PRO A 272 8.83 -4.28 16.92
N GLY A 273 9.07 -3.96 15.65
CA GLY A 273 10.12 -3.04 15.21
C GLY A 273 11.49 -3.70 14.98
N ALA A 274 11.58 -5.02 15.04
CA ALA A 274 12.74 -5.81 14.59
C ALA A 274 14.09 -5.39 15.21
N ARG A 275 14.11 -4.87 16.46
CA ARG A 275 15.32 -4.42 17.17
C ARG A 275 15.85 -5.43 18.19
N SER A 276 15.00 -6.34 18.65
CA SER A 276 15.38 -7.36 19.62
C SER A 276 16.26 -8.44 18.98
N MET A 277 17.04 -9.12 19.81
CA MET A 277 17.75 -10.37 19.47
C MET A 277 16.98 -11.61 19.95
N ASN A 278 15.79 -11.43 20.52
CA ASN A 278 14.99 -12.52 21.06
C ASN A 278 13.91 -12.93 20.07
N VAL A 279 13.78 -14.24 19.85
CA VAL A 279 12.66 -14.82 19.12
C VAL A 279 12.06 -15.96 19.92
N SER A 280 10.73 -16.04 19.96
CA SER A 280 9.99 -17.10 20.62
C SER A 280 9.33 -18.00 19.59
N VAL A 281 9.68 -19.28 19.63
CA VAL A 281 9.11 -20.33 18.79
C VAL A 281 7.93 -20.97 19.55
N TRP A 282 6.73 -20.85 19.01
CA TRP A 282 5.51 -21.39 19.60
C TRP A 282 5.04 -22.67 18.92
N GLY A 283 4.53 -23.59 19.73
CA GLY A 283 3.89 -24.80 19.23
C GLY A 283 3.29 -25.62 20.36
N PHE A 284 2.91 -26.85 20.04
CA PHE A 284 2.39 -27.80 21.02
C PHE A 284 3.02 -29.19 20.89
N ARG A 285 3.04 -29.92 22.00
CA ARG A 285 3.42 -31.33 22.09
C ARG A 285 2.20 -32.20 22.39
N GLY A 286 2.31 -33.49 22.08
CA GLY A 286 1.29 -34.50 22.39
C GLY A 286 0.22 -34.65 21.32
N ASN A 287 -0.64 -35.66 21.50
CA ASN A 287 -1.74 -35.98 20.59
C ASN A 287 -2.90 -34.98 20.75
N PHE A 288 -3.89 -35.08 19.87
CA PHE A 288 -5.06 -34.19 19.83
C PHE A 288 -5.75 -33.98 21.19
N LEU A 289 -5.82 -35.00 22.04
CA LEU A 289 -6.50 -34.97 23.34
C LEU A 289 -5.64 -34.43 24.51
N SER A 290 -4.32 -34.30 24.33
CA SER A 290 -3.37 -33.91 25.40
C SER A 290 -2.37 -32.86 24.94
N ARG A 291 -2.84 -31.90 24.11
CA ARG A 291 -2.01 -30.79 23.61
C ARG A 291 -1.47 -29.95 24.76
N LYS A 292 -0.15 -29.92 24.89
CA LYS A 292 0.55 -29.03 25.81
C LYS A 292 1.26 -27.95 25.00
N TRP A 293 0.85 -26.71 25.18
CA TRP A 293 1.50 -25.55 24.58
C TRP A 293 2.89 -25.35 25.19
N VAL A 294 3.85 -25.07 24.33
CA VAL A 294 5.24 -24.79 24.70
C VAL A 294 5.76 -23.63 23.88
N SER A 295 6.62 -22.82 24.49
CA SER A 295 7.33 -21.75 23.82
C SER A 295 8.81 -21.86 24.13
N TYR A 296 9.64 -21.72 23.10
CA TYR A 296 11.10 -21.68 23.21
C TYR A 296 11.58 -20.30 22.79
N THR A 297 11.98 -19.50 23.77
CA THR A 297 12.61 -18.20 23.50
C THR A 297 14.11 -18.37 23.38
N ILE A 298 14.66 -17.97 22.23
CA ILE A 298 16.08 -18.01 21.91
C ILE A 298 16.60 -16.58 21.92
N ASP A 299 17.65 -16.34 22.68
CA ASP A 299 18.40 -15.08 22.71
C ASP A 299 19.71 -15.26 21.96
N PHE A 300 19.92 -14.46 20.92
CA PHE A 300 21.11 -14.47 20.07
C PHE A 300 22.25 -13.57 20.58
N SER A 301 22.13 -12.97 21.77
CA SER A 301 23.14 -12.10 22.38
C SER A 301 24.54 -12.73 22.48
N GLN A 302 24.60 -14.04 22.73
CA GLN A 302 25.89 -14.75 22.79
C GLN A 302 26.48 -15.05 21.40
N LEU A 303 25.64 -15.16 20.36
CA LEU A 303 26.10 -15.33 18.99
C LEU A 303 26.70 -14.02 18.47
N LEU A 304 25.98 -12.91 18.65
CA LEU A 304 26.40 -11.57 18.27
C LEU A 304 26.96 -10.80 19.48
N SER A 305 27.99 -11.36 20.12
CA SER A 305 28.56 -10.81 21.36
C SER A 305 29.30 -9.48 21.19
N ARG A 306 29.66 -9.11 19.95
CA ARG A 306 30.38 -7.88 19.62
C ARG A 306 29.41 -6.84 19.07
N THR A 307 29.48 -5.60 19.56
CA THR A 307 28.77 -4.45 18.98
C THR A 307 29.41 -4.00 17.67
N CYS A 308 28.60 -3.57 16.72
CA CYS A 308 29.09 -3.06 15.44
C CYS A 308 29.82 -1.72 15.60
N GLU A 309 30.91 -1.55 14.86
CA GLU A 309 31.74 -0.35 14.82
C GLU A 309 31.68 0.28 13.41
N GLU A 310 32.27 1.46 13.24
CA GLU A 310 32.31 2.17 11.95
C GLU A 310 32.76 1.31 10.76
N LYS A 311 33.80 0.49 10.98
CA LYS A 311 34.39 -0.41 9.96
C LYS A 311 33.42 -1.48 9.46
N ASP A 312 32.42 -1.84 10.27
CA ASP A 312 31.45 -2.88 9.95
C ASP A 312 30.39 -2.41 8.97
N TYR A 313 30.34 -1.11 8.69
CA TYR A 313 29.39 -0.56 7.75
C TYR A 313 30.04 -0.21 6.41
N THR A 314 29.20 -0.14 5.39
CA THR A 314 29.54 0.32 4.05
C THR A 314 28.53 1.36 3.60
N ILE A 315 29.00 2.28 2.74
CA ILE A 315 28.13 3.22 2.06
C ILE A 315 27.43 2.46 0.92
N TRP A 316 26.13 2.67 0.78
CA TRP A 316 25.30 2.08 -0.26
C TRP A 316 24.34 3.13 -0.81
N LEU A 317 24.37 3.36 -2.12
CA LEU A 317 23.44 4.25 -2.80
C LEU A 317 22.15 3.50 -3.10
N ALA A 318 21.03 3.98 -2.58
CA ALA A 318 19.71 3.42 -2.87
C ALA A 318 19.31 3.69 -4.32
N HIS A 319 18.50 2.79 -4.90
CA HIS A 319 17.97 2.90 -6.26
C HIS A 319 19.03 3.01 -7.36
N SER A 320 20.27 2.56 -7.08
CA SER A 320 21.35 2.56 -8.06
C SER A 320 21.11 1.48 -9.12
N SER A 321 21.07 1.88 -10.39
CA SER A 321 20.92 1.04 -11.56
C SER A 321 22.09 1.17 -12.53
N ASP A 322 22.65 2.39 -12.66
CA ASP A 322 23.80 2.69 -13.50
C ASP A 322 24.73 3.69 -12.81
N PRO A 323 25.80 3.23 -12.12
CA PRO A 323 26.73 4.11 -11.41
C PRO A 323 27.44 5.15 -12.30
N SER A 324 27.39 5.01 -13.62
CA SER A 324 27.98 5.97 -14.56
C SER A 324 27.05 7.16 -14.86
N ASP A 325 25.75 7.02 -14.58
CA ASP A 325 24.76 8.07 -14.80
C ASP A 325 24.75 9.10 -13.65
N PRO A 326 24.93 10.41 -13.92
CA PRO A 326 24.73 11.45 -12.92
C PRO A 326 23.33 11.46 -12.27
N SER A 327 22.27 10.93 -12.92
CA SER A 327 20.94 10.76 -12.33
C SER A 327 20.77 9.45 -11.53
N ASP A 328 21.79 8.61 -11.41
CA ASP A 328 21.68 7.32 -10.74
C ASP A 328 21.18 7.44 -9.29
N GLY A 329 20.16 6.67 -8.93
CA GLY A 329 19.53 6.73 -7.61
C GLY A 329 18.62 7.94 -7.36
N CYS A 330 18.36 8.81 -8.36
CA CYS A 330 17.37 9.87 -8.24
C CYS A 330 15.96 9.29 -8.29
N ILE A 331 15.29 9.25 -7.15
CA ILE A 331 13.87 8.87 -7.06
C ILE A 331 13.12 9.99 -6.35
N LEU A 332 12.09 10.54 -6.97
CA LEU A 332 11.32 11.69 -6.48
C LEU A 332 12.23 12.90 -6.17
N GLY A 333 13.14 13.19 -7.10
CA GLY A 333 13.99 14.37 -7.04
C GLY A 333 15.18 14.36 -6.06
N TYR A 334 15.49 13.25 -5.40
CA TYR A 334 16.72 13.13 -4.59
C TYR A 334 17.22 11.70 -4.45
N LYS A 335 18.53 11.58 -4.19
CA LYS A 335 19.26 10.34 -3.88
C LYS A 335 19.37 10.16 -2.38
N GLU A 336 19.47 8.92 -1.92
CA GLU A 336 19.76 8.60 -0.52
C GLU A 336 20.94 7.63 -0.43
N GLN A 337 22.02 8.07 0.21
CA GLN A 337 23.15 7.21 0.54
C GLN A 337 22.99 6.69 1.97
N TYR A 338 22.88 5.38 2.12
CA TYR A 338 22.74 4.72 3.40
C TYR A 338 24.05 4.17 3.89
N ARG A 339 24.20 4.13 5.21
CA ARG A 339 25.21 3.34 5.88
C ARG A 339 24.60 1.99 6.27
N ARG A 340 25.03 0.91 5.63
CA ARG A 340 24.50 -0.45 5.83
C ARG A 340 25.54 -1.38 6.42
N LEU A 341 25.09 -2.34 7.22
CA LEU A 341 25.95 -3.37 7.79
C LEU A 341 26.54 -4.21 6.65
N ARG A 342 27.85 -4.47 6.69
CA ARG A 342 28.49 -5.38 5.75
C ARG A 342 28.01 -6.79 6.01
N LYS A 343 27.65 -7.53 4.96
CA LYS A 343 27.28 -8.94 5.06
C LYS A 343 28.35 -9.83 5.68
N SER A 344 29.62 -9.43 5.57
CA SER A 344 30.75 -10.14 6.20
C SER A 344 30.96 -9.80 7.68
N SER A 345 30.31 -8.75 8.19
CA SER A 345 30.47 -8.28 9.56
C SER A 345 29.43 -8.93 10.46
N VAL A 346 29.89 -9.88 11.28
CA VAL A 346 29.08 -10.53 12.30
C VAL A 346 29.20 -9.72 13.60
N CYS A 347 28.21 -8.86 13.86
CA CYS A 347 28.11 -8.04 15.06
C CYS A 347 26.66 -7.60 15.28
N GLN A 348 26.39 -7.09 16.48
CA GLN A 348 25.08 -6.55 16.86
C GLN A 348 25.00 -5.04 16.51
N ASN A 349 23.97 -4.64 15.75
CA ASN A 349 23.64 -3.23 15.50
C ASN A 349 23.26 -2.51 16.80
N GLY A 350 22.43 -3.15 17.62
CA GLY A 350 21.99 -2.61 18.91
C GLY A 350 20.58 -2.03 18.88
N ARG A 351 19.96 -1.93 20.05
CA ARG A 351 18.56 -1.46 20.18
C ARG A 351 18.41 0.01 19.80
N ASP A 352 19.44 0.81 20.02
CA ASP A 352 19.55 2.24 19.72
C ASP A 352 20.01 2.52 18.28
N TYR A 353 20.23 1.48 17.47
CA TYR A 353 20.61 1.64 16.07
C TYR A 353 19.65 2.56 15.33
N ALA A 354 20.21 3.60 14.72
CA ALA A 354 19.48 4.53 13.87
C ALA A 354 20.01 4.42 12.45
N VAL A 355 19.09 4.25 11.50
CA VAL A 355 19.43 4.25 10.08
C VAL A 355 20.04 5.60 9.71
N THR A 356 21.33 5.59 9.37
CA THR A 356 22.05 6.79 8.93
C THR A 356 21.96 6.89 7.41
N LYS A 357 21.41 8.00 6.93
CA LYS A 357 21.29 8.29 5.50
C LYS A 357 21.60 9.75 5.19
N GLN A 358 22.17 9.99 4.02
CA GLN A 358 22.50 11.32 3.52
C GLN A 358 21.74 11.57 2.21
N PRO A 359 20.83 12.56 2.17
CA PRO A 359 20.13 12.90 0.94
C PRO A 359 21.02 13.76 0.03
N SER A 360 20.86 13.62 -1.28
CA SER A 360 21.48 14.49 -2.29
C SER A 360 20.42 14.90 -3.31
N VAL A 361 20.12 16.19 -3.40
CA VAL A 361 19.05 16.71 -4.25
C VAL A 361 19.44 16.61 -5.73
N CYS A 362 18.51 16.15 -6.56
CA CYS A 362 18.67 16.06 -8.00
C CYS A 362 18.10 17.30 -8.71
N PRO A 363 18.62 17.67 -9.89
CA PRO A 363 17.95 18.64 -10.76
C PRO A 363 16.61 18.08 -11.23
N CYS A 364 15.60 18.93 -11.34
CA CYS A 364 14.28 18.51 -11.84
C CYS A 364 14.33 18.16 -13.33
N THR A 365 13.57 17.15 -13.70
CA THR A 365 13.28 16.71 -15.07
C THR A 365 11.77 16.69 -15.29
N LEU A 366 11.31 16.49 -16.54
CA LEU A 366 9.86 16.32 -16.79
C LEU A 366 9.25 15.08 -16.09
N GLN A 367 10.07 14.10 -15.70
CA GLN A 367 9.62 12.91 -14.99
C GLN A 367 9.23 13.21 -13.53
N ASP A 368 9.76 14.28 -12.94
CA ASP A 368 9.44 14.72 -11.57
C ASP A 368 8.09 15.48 -11.48
N PHE A 369 7.35 15.55 -12.60
CA PHE A 369 6.03 16.16 -12.70
C PHE A 369 4.98 15.11 -13.11
N LEU A 370 3.73 15.32 -12.71
CA LEU A 370 2.52 14.66 -13.20
C LEU A 370 1.78 15.59 -14.15
N CYS A 371 0.93 15.02 -15.01
CA CYS A 371 -0.03 15.84 -15.74
C CYS A 371 -1.14 16.29 -14.80
N ASP A 372 -1.38 17.59 -14.81
CA ASP A 372 -2.47 18.17 -14.04
C ASP A 372 -3.81 18.00 -14.78
N PHE A 373 -4.91 18.41 -14.13
CA PHE A 373 -6.26 18.18 -14.63
C PHE A 373 -6.46 18.59 -16.10
N GLY A 374 -6.99 17.68 -16.91
CA GLY A 374 -7.28 17.90 -18.33
C GLY A 374 -6.04 17.84 -19.25
N TYR A 375 -4.91 17.34 -18.73
CA TYR A 375 -3.74 16.96 -19.50
C TYR A 375 -3.46 15.46 -19.34
N TYR A 376 -2.71 14.89 -20.28
CA TYR A 376 -2.28 13.49 -20.24
C TYR A 376 -0.92 13.32 -20.92
N ARG A 377 -0.22 12.22 -20.64
CA ARG A 377 0.98 11.82 -21.38
C ARG A 377 0.60 10.83 -22.47
N PRO A 378 0.86 11.13 -23.75
CA PRO A 378 0.81 10.12 -24.80
C PRO A 378 1.89 9.05 -24.56
N GLU A 379 1.66 7.85 -25.10
CA GLU A 379 2.61 6.75 -25.01
C GLU A 379 3.98 7.16 -25.58
N ASN A 380 5.06 6.81 -24.85
CA ASN A 380 6.45 7.16 -25.18
C ASN A 380 6.77 8.67 -25.19
N GLN A 381 5.97 9.52 -24.55
CA GLN A 381 6.26 10.95 -24.40
C GLN A 381 6.29 11.36 -22.92
N SER A 382 7.30 12.16 -22.55
CA SER A 382 7.42 12.73 -21.19
C SER A 382 6.60 14.02 -21.02
N VAL A 383 6.13 14.60 -22.12
CA VAL A 383 5.43 15.89 -22.18
C VAL A 383 3.93 15.69 -21.95
N CYS A 384 3.37 16.43 -21.01
CA CYS A 384 1.92 16.50 -20.80
C CYS A 384 1.27 17.30 -21.92
N VAL A 385 0.31 16.72 -22.62
CA VAL A 385 -0.48 17.37 -23.68
C VAL A 385 -1.92 17.54 -23.23
N GLU A 386 -2.56 18.60 -23.70
CA GLU A 386 -3.95 18.89 -23.33
C GLU A 386 -4.87 17.81 -23.92
N GLN A 387 -5.79 17.29 -23.11
CA GLN A 387 -6.79 16.33 -23.61
C GLN A 387 -7.67 16.99 -24.68
N PRO A 388 -7.90 16.37 -25.85
CA PRO A 388 -8.77 16.95 -26.87
C PRO A 388 -10.19 17.22 -26.34
N GLU A 389 -10.74 16.27 -25.60
CA GLU A 389 -12.08 16.32 -25.00
C GLU A 389 -12.04 15.73 -23.59
N LEU A 390 -12.69 16.39 -22.63
CA LEU A 390 -12.90 15.86 -21.28
C LEU A 390 -14.11 14.92 -21.32
N LYS A 391 -13.96 13.67 -20.82
CA LYS A 391 -15.00 12.64 -20.85
C LYS A 391 -15.19 11.99 -19.48
N GLY A 392 -16.35 11.38 -19.25
CA GLY A 392 -16.64 10.66 -18.01
C GLY A 392 -16.40 11.51 -16.76
N HIS A 393 -15.65 10.97 -15.81
CA HIS A 393 -15.38 11.63 -14.53
C HIS A 393 -14.56 12.92 -14.64
N ASP A 394 -13.72 13.06 -15.67
CA ASP A 394 -12.99 14.32 -15.93
C ASP A 394 -13.95 15.45 -16.33
N LEU A 395 -14.97 15.13 -17.13
CA LEU A 395 -16.01 16.10 -17.48
C LEU A 395 -16.85 16.48 -16.27
N GLU A 396 -17.22 15.52 -15.43
CA GLU A 396 -17.92 15.80 -14.18
C GLU A 396 -17.11 16.71 -13.25
N PHE A 397 -15.83 16.40 -13.05
CA PHE A 397 -14.95 17.25 -12.25
C PHE A 397 -14.85 18.67 -12.83
N CYS A 398 -14.80 18.82 -14.15
CA CYS A 398 -14.83 20.14 -14.78
C CYS A 398 -16.15 20.90 -14.55
N LEU A 399 -17.29 20.21 -14.61
CA LEU A 399 -18.62 20.81 -14.48
C LEU A 399 -18.98 21.16 -13.04
N TYR A 400 -18.51 20.40 -12.06
CA TYR A 400 -18.94 20.54 -10.67
C TYR A 400 -17.81 20.82 -9.66
N GLY A 401 -16.55 20.71 -10.08
CA GLY A 401 -15.38 21.06 -9.26
C GLY A 401 -15.26 22.56 -9.03
N ARG A 402 -14.50 22.94 -7.98
CA ARG A 402 -14.21 24.33 -7.68
C ARG A 402 -13.34 24.93 -8.77
N ARG A 403 -13.65 26.16 -9.19
CA ARG A 403 -12.95 26.86 -10.28
C ARG A 403 -11.45 27.01 -10.04
N GLU A 404 -11.03 27.15 -8.78
CA GLU A 404 -9.62 27.24 -8.37
C GLU A 404 -8.83 25.98 -8.74
N LEU A 405 -9.47 24.81 -8.72
CA LEU A 405 -8.87 23.51 -9.05
C LEU A 405 -8.82 23.25 -10.56
N LEU A 406 -9.49 24.09 -11.36
CA LEU A 406 -9.60 23.95 -12.81
C LEU A 406 -8.67 24.92 -13.55
N LYS A 407 -7.90 25.74 -12.82
CA LYS A 407 -6.84 26.58 -13.37
C LYS A 407 -5.53 25.80 -13.31
N THR A 408 -4.94 25.54 -14.47
CA THR A 408 -3.75 24.68 -14.56
C THR A 408 -2.80 25.13 -15.66
N SER A 409 -1.50 24.91 -15.44
CA SER A 409 -0.45 24.99 -16.47
C SER A 409 -0.24 23.66 -17.20
N GLY A 410 -0.94 22.60 -16.78
CA GLY A 410 -0.85 21.23 -17.31
C GLY A 410 0.24 20.36 -16.69
N TYR A 411 1.03 20.90 -15.76
CA TYR A 411 2.02 20.15 -14.99
C TYR A 411 1.89 20.43 -13.50
N ARG A 412 2.16 19.41 -12.72
CA ARG A 412 2.18 19.46 -11.26
C ARG A 412 3.36 18.67 -10.74
N LYS A 413 4.05 19.13 -9.70
CA LYS A 413 5.14 18.34 -9.12
C LYS A 413 4.58 17.04 -8.51
N ILE A 414 5.31 15.93 -8.64
CA ILE A 414 4.95 14.68 -7.95
C ILE A 414 4.93 14.95 -6.44
N PRO A 415 3.91 14.51 -5.69
CA PRO A 415 3.89 14.71 -4.25
C PRO A 415 5.04 14.00 -3.54
N GLY A 416 5.71 14.72 -2.64
CA GLY A 416 6.92 14.24 -1.97
C GLY A 416 8.21 14.40 -2.77
N ASP A 417 8.13 14.93 -4.01
CA ASP A 417 9.30 15.21 -4.84
C ASP A 417 10.10 16.42 -4.36
N LYS A 418 11.40 16.24 -4.17
CA LYS A 418 12.30 17.26 -3.62
C LYS A 418 13.37 17.76 -4.59
N CYS A 419 13.19 17.54 -5.89
CA CYS A 419 14.10 18.05 -6.91
C CYS A 419 14.21 19.59 -6.82
N SER A 420 15.37 20.12 -7.19
CA SER A 420 15.62 21.57 -7.18
C SER A 420 16.42 22.01 -8.41
N GLY A 421 16.05 23.14 -9.00
CA GLY A 421 16.64 23.59 -10.26
C GLY A 421 16.25 22.67 -11.43
N GLY A 422 16.97 22.74 -12.54
CA GLY A 422 16.68 21.94 -13.73
C GLY A 422 15.46 22.46 -14.50
N GLU A 423 14.67 21.54 -15.04
CA GLU A 423 13.49 21.85 -15.83
C GLU A 423 12.32 22.32 -14.95
N SER A 424 11.69 23.41 -15.39
CA SER A 424 10.44 23.91 -14.81
C SER A 424 9.49 24.19 -15.96
N PRO A 425 8.54 23.28 -16.27
CA PRO A 425 7.63 23.47 -17.38
C PRO A 425 6.71 24.66 -17.11
N SER A 426 7.05 25.83 -17.66
CA SER A 426 6.23 27.03 -17.57
C SER A 426 5.27 27.09 -18.74
N ARG A 427 3.97 27.03 -18.47
CA ARG A 427 2.89 27.30 -19.41
C ARG A 427 1.96 28.33 -18.81
N GLU A 428 1.30 29.12 -19.65
CA GLU A 428 0.24 30.01 -19.19
C GLU A 428 -0.89 29.18 -18.55
N GLU A 429 -1.37 29.63 -17.38
CA GLU A 429 -2.49 28.98 -16.72
C GLU A 429 -3.76 29.09 -17.58
N ARG A 430 -4.40 27.96 -17.83
CA ARG A 430 -5.68 27.86 -18.55
C ARG A 430 -6.80 27.55 -17.58
N ASP A 431 -7.92 28.25 -17.76
CA ASP A 431 -9.17 27.99 -17.04
C ASP A 431 -9.95 26.90 -17.78
N MET A 432 -9.77 25.65 -17.36
CA MET A 432 -10.41 24.48 -17.98
C MET A 432 -11.93 24.51 -17.88
N LYS A 433 -12.49 25.32 -16.95
CA LYS A 433 -13.95 25.52 -16.85
C LYS A 433 -14.53 26.03 -18.16
N LYS A 434 -13.87 27.01 -18.79
CA LYS A 434 -14.33 27.60 -20.05
C LYS A 434 -14.42 26.55 -21.15
N LYS A 435 -13.48 25.60 -21.16
CA LYS A 435 -13.40 24.51 -22.14
C LYS A 435 -14.55 23.51 -21.98
N CYS A 436 -14.88 23.08 -20.76
CA CYS A 436 -16.01 22.17 -20.60
C CYS A 436 -17.36 22.88 -20.76
N THR A 437 -17.48 24.18 -20.46
CA THR A 437 -18.74 24.91 -20.64
C THR A 437 -18.98 25.43 -22.05
N SER A 438 -17.98 25.48 -22.93
CA SER A 438 -18.12 26.02 -24.29
C SER A 438 -19.10 25.24 -25.17
N ASN A 439 -19.29 23.96 -24.88
CA ASN A 439 -20.21 23.08 -25.60
C ASN A 439 -21.65 23.16 -25.08
N PHE A 440 -21.89 23.85 -23.95
CA PHE A 440 -23.22 24.04 -23.39
C PHE A 440 -23.75 25.42 -23.80
N LEU A 441 -24.98 25.45 -24.31
CA LEU A 441 -25.66 26.71 -24.61
C LEU A 441 -25.86 27.49 -23.30
N ASN A 442 -25.37 28.74 -23.25
CA ASN A 442 -25.60 29.59 -22.11
C ASN A 442 -27.10 29.91 -22.00
N PRO A 443 -27.72 29.85 -20.80
CA PRO A 443 -29.15 30.15 -20.63
C PRO A 443 -29.56 31.53 -21.15
N SER A 444 -28.63 32.50 -21.15
CA SER A 444 -28.82 33.84 -21.70
C SER A 444 -28.92 33.91 -23.23
N GLN A 445 -28.60 32.83 -23.95
CA GLN A 445 -28.80 32.72 -25.40
C GLN A 445 -30.16 32.08 -25.78
N LEU A 446 -30.92 31.59 -24.79
CA LEU A 446 -32.27 31.03 -24.99
C LEU A 446 -33.39 32.05 -24.72
N VAL A 447 -33.06 33.28 -24.31
CA VAL A 447 -34.03 34.35 -23.99
C VAL A 447 -33.97 35.49 -25.02
N GLY A 448 -33.73 35.17 -26.29
CA GLY A 448 -33.56 36.19 -27.33
C GLY A 448 -33.97 35.70 -28.70
N ASP A 449 -35.26 35.42 -28.91
CA ASP A 449 -35.95 35.71 -30.16
C ASP A 449 -37.45 35.43 -29.99
N GLY A 450 -38.20 36.49 -29.72
CA GLY A 450 -39.63 36.42 -29.48
C GLY A 450 -40.31 37.77 -29.62
N ASP A 451 -39.82 38.66 -30.48
CA ASP A 451 -40.62 39.81 -30.91
C ASP A 451 -40.21 40.29 -32.30
N ASN A 452 -40.85 39.72 -33.32
CA ASN A 452 -40.96 40.32 -34.65
C ASN A 452 -42.12 39.65 -35.41
N ARG A 453 -43.33 40.22 -35.28
CA ARG A 453 -44.41 40.00 -36.24
C ARG A 453 -44.68 41.32 -36.99
N PRO A 454 -44.53 41.36 -38.32
CA PRO A 454 -45.02 42.48 -39.11
C PRO A 454 -46.55 42.38 -39.25
N GLY A 455 -47.22 43.53 -39.26
CA GLY A 455 -48.67 43.64 -39.22
C GLY A 455 -49.40 43.48 -40.56
N GLY A 456 -50.73 43.50 -40.43
CA GLY A 456 -51.69 43.83 -41.49
C GLY A 456 -52.38 42.64 -42.16
N ASP A 457 -53.59 42.30 -41.71
CA ASP A 457 -54.79 42.48 -42.53
C ASP A 457 -56.08 42.21 -41.72
N SER A 458 -57.08 43.06 -41.97
CA SER A 458 -58.39 43.13 -41.35
C SER A 458 -59.40 42.18 -42.01
N ASP A 459 -60.37 41.65 -41.23
CA ASP A 459 -61.81 41.90 -41.46
C ASP A 459 -62.75 41.02 -40.59
N ASN A 460 -63.75 41.71 -40.02
CA ASN A 460 -65.13 41.34 -39.64
C ASN A 460 -65.51 40.41 -38.46
N TRP A 461 -66.20 41.04 -37.49
CA TRP A 461 -67.25 40.58 -36.53
C TRP A 461 -68.58 40.29 -37.30
N PRO A 462 -69.66 39.58 -36.84
CA PRO A 462 -70.32 39.67 -35.51
C PRO A 462 -70.98 38.39 -34.92
N GLY A 463 -71.58 38.31 -33.71
CA GLY A 463 -71.84 39.18 -32.56
C GLY A 463 -72.64 38.41 -31.45
N GLY A 464 -72.93 39.08 -30.31
CA GLY A 464 -73.93 38.77 -29.23
C GLY A 464 -73.83 37.43 -28.46
N ASP A 465 -74.25 37.23 -27.21
CA ASP A 465 -74.91 37.98 -26.12
C ASP A 465 -74.88 37.05 -24.87
N GLY A 466 -75.08 37.59 -23.65
CA GLY A 466 -75.78 36.83 -22.59
C GLY A 466 -75.17 36.82 -21.19
N ASN A 467 -75.71 37.67 -20.32
CA ASN A 467 -75.48 37.74 -18.88
C ASN A 467 -76.17 36.60 -18.08
N ASN A 468 -75.65 36.34 -16.87
CA ASN A 468 -76.34 36.43 -15.56
C ASN A 468 -76.27 35.20 -14.60
N TRP A 469 -76.05 35.55 -13.31
CA TRP A 469 -75.98 34.84 -12.01
C TRP A 469 -77.25 34.05 -11.59
N PRO A 470 -77.45 33.50 -10.35
CA PRO A 470 -76.67 33.44 -9.07
C PRO A 470 -76.56 31.98 -8.49
N GLY A 471 -75.89 31.61 -7.39
CA GLY A 471 -75.78 32.13 -6.02
C GLY A 471 -76.67 31.30 -5.06
N GLY A 472 -76.09 30.72 -4.00
CA GLY A 472 -76.83 29.94 -2.98
C GLY A 472 -76.01 29.69 -1.72
N ASP A 473 -76.33 30.45 -0.66
CA ASP A 473 -75.80 30.38 0.71
C ASP A 473 -76.43 29.23 1.54
N GLY A 474 -75.73 28.79 2.60
CA GLY A 474 -76.26 27.86 3.60
C GLY A 474 -75.33 27.66 4.81
N ASP A 475 -75.78 28.12 5.97
CA ASP A 475 -75.08 28.56 7.19
C ASP A 475 -74.72 27.48 8.27
N ASN A 476 -73.88 27.90 9.24
CA ASN A 476 -73.76 27.52 10.68
C ASN A 476 -72.72 26.49 11.27
N ARG A 477 -71.73 27.08 12.01
CA ARG A 477 -71.39 26.97 13.48
C ARG A 477 -70.94 25.59 14.06
N LEU A 478 -69.90 25.37 14.90
CA LEU A 478 -69.05 26.07 15.91
C LEU A 478 -67.65 25.38 15.89
N GLY A 479 -66.47 26.01 16.07
CA GLY A 479 -65.90 26.63 17.28
C GLY A 479 -64.67 25.82 17.79
N GLY A 480 -63.46 26.42 17.79
CA GLY A 480 -62.26 25.82 18.41
C GLY A 480 -60.94 26.50 17.99
N ASP A 481 -60.33 27.26 18.91
CA ASP A 481 -59.01 27.90 18.80
C ASP A 481 -57.86 26.90 18.59
N GLY A 482 -56.85 27.28 17.80
CA GLY A 482 -55.63 26.47 17.64
C GLY A 482 -54.61 27.04 16.66
N ASP A 483 -53.61 27.69 17.22
CA ASP A 483 -52.39 28.28 16.66
C ASP A 483 -51.74 27.48 15.49
N ASN A 484 -51.55 28.12 14.34
CA ASN A 484 -51.09 27.48 13.10
C ASN A 484 -49.56 27.55 12.99
N ARG A 485 -48.86 26.50 13.42
CA ARG A 485 -47.44 26.26 13.08
C ARG A 485 -47.35 25.73 11.65
N GLY A 486 -46.78 26.55 10.75
CA GLY A 486 -46.38 26.13 9.42
C GLY A 486 -45.36 25.00 9.49
N GLN A 487 -45.68 23.88 8.85
CA GLN A 487 -44.78 22.76 8.62
C GLN A 487 -43.70 23.18 7.62
N GLY A 488 -42.50 23.45 8.14
CA GLY A 488 -41.27 23.32 7.37
C GLY A 488 -40.93 21.82 7.28
N VAL A 489 -40.86 21.28 6.06
CA VAL A 489 -40.34 19.93 5.84
C VAL A 489 -38.82 20.02 5.91
N THR A 490 -38.28 19.71 7.08
CA THR A 490 -36.85 19.47 7.30
C THR A 490 -36.53 18.06 6.78
N VAL A 491 -35.76 17.95 5.69
CA VAL A 491 -35.14 16.68 5.30
C VAL A 491 -33.80 16.58 6.03
N THR A 492 -33.78 15.81 7.12
CA THR A 492 -32.56 15.51 7.90
C THR A 492 -31.81 14.28 7.37
N SER A 493 -30.49 14.43 7.38
CA SER A 493 -29.41 13.44 7.48
C SER A 493 -29.25 12.40 6.37
N GLY A 494 -28.33 12.68 5.44
CA GLY A 494 -27.55 11.64 4.77
C GLY A 494 -26.47 11.14 5.73
N GLN A 495 -26.44 9.83 5.99
CA GLN A 495 -25.34 9.17 6.70
C GLN A 495 -24.11 9.16 5.79
N GLY A 496 -23.20 10.12 5.98
CA GLY A 496 -21.85 10.05 5.43
C GLY A 496 -20.96 9.21 6.35
N VAL A 497 -20.21 8.26 5.80
CA VAL A 497 -19.12 7.60 6.52
C VAL A 497 -17.89 8.48 6.38
N THR A 498 -17.39 9.01 7.51
CA THR A 498 -16.17 9.83 7.52
C THR A 498 -15.00 8.94 7.93
N VAL A 499 -13.94 8.97 7.13
CA VAL A 499 -12.69 8.25 7.36
C VAL A 499 -11.62 9.25 7.79
N LEU A 500 -11.04 9.04 8.96
CA LEU A 500 -9.92 9.80 9.50
C LEU A 500 -8.61 9.07 9.20
N LEU A 501 -7.65 9.77 8.62
CA LEU A 501 -6.28 9.28 8.42
C LEU A 501 -5.36 9.99 9.41
N GLU A 502 -4.82 9.25 10.38
CA GLU A 502 -3.87 9.78 11.37
C GLU A 502 -2.63 8.87 11.43
N GLY A 503 -1.45 9.42 11.11
CA GLY A 503 -0.17 8.70 11.23
C GLY A 503 -0.09 7.35 10.49
N GLY A 504 -0.72 7.23 9.33
CA GLY A 504 -0.76 5.98 8.55
C GLY A 504 -1.77 4.93 9.02
N LYS A 505 -2.69 5.28 9.93
CA LYS A 505 -3.81 4.41 10.36
C LYS A 505 -5.17 5.00 9.93
N VAL A 506 -6.05 4.11 9.47
CA VAL A 506 -7.43 4.41 9.08
C VAL A 506 -8.34 4.25 10.31
N LEU A 507 -9.04 5.33 10.71
CA LEU A 507 -10.06 5.29 11.76
C LEU A 507 -11.42 5.65 11.13
N LEU A 508 -12.40 4.76 11.30
CA LEU A 508 -13.79 5.00 10.86
C LEU A 508 -14.61 5.56 12.03
N GLU A 509 -15.33 6.65 11.81
CA GLU A 509 -16.31 7.18 12.77
C GLU A 509 -17.73 6.94 12.26
N GLY A 510 -18.47 6.04 12.94
CA GLY A 510 -19.90 5.78 12.71
C GLY A 510 -20.23 4.49 11.94
N GLY A 511 -20.57 3.42 12.67
CA GLY A 511 -21.29 2.23 12.15
C GLY A 511 -20.58 0.89 12.32
N LYS A 512 -21.08 0.07 13.28
CA LYS A 512 -20.76 -1.34 13.59
C LYS A 512 -19.35 -1.83 13.22
N VAL A 513 -18.50 -1.80 14.25
CA VAL A 513 -17.33 -2.68 14.39
C VAL A 513 -17.75 -4.14 14.20
N LEU A 514 -17.39 -4.75 13.07
CA LEU A 514 -17.23 -6.20 12.96
C LEU A 514 -15.81 -6.55 13.41
N GLN A 515 -15.54 -6.41 14.71
CA GLN A 515 -14.44 -7.13 15.34
C GLN A 515 -14.89 -8.59 15.41
N LYS A 516 -14.42 -9.42 14.47
CA LYS A 516 -14.20 -10.83 14.81
C LYS A 516 -13.06 -10.85 15.82
N GLY A 517 -13.38 -11.31 17.03
CA GLY A 517 -12.56 -11.15 18.23
C GLY A 517 -11.14 -11.69 18.06
N LEU A 518 -10.16 -10.82 18.28
CA LEU A 518 -8.95 -11.25 18.97
C LEU A 518 -9.33 -11.51 20.43
N ALA A 519 -9.19 -12.76 20.86
CA ALA A 519 -9.25 -13.09 22.27
C ALA A 519 -8.17 -12.29 23.01
N ARG A 520 -8.61 -11.35 23.84
CA ARG A 520 -7.80 -10.69 24.86
C ARG A 520 -7.49 -11.76 25.90
N LEU A 521 -6.29 -12.33 25.84
CA LEU A 521 -5.79 -13.18 26.92
C LEU A 521 -5.41 -12.25 28.08
N ASP A 522 -6.24 -12.22 29.12
CA ASP A 522 -5.90 -11.66 30.42
C ASP A 522 -4.63 -12.35 30.92
N MET A 523 -3.53 -11.59 30.96
CA MET A 523 -2.30 -11.99 31.60
C MET A 523 -2.40 -11.65 33.09
N ASP A 524 -3.10 -12.48 33.85
CA ASP A 524 -2.94 -12.50 35.30
C ASP A 524 -2.90 -13.95 35.79
N GLY A 525 -1.71 -14.36 36.25
CA GLY A 525 -1.55 -15.56 37.05
C GLY A 525 -0.88 -16.75 36.37
N MET A 526 0.36 -16.61 35.91
CA MET A 526 1.27 -17.76 35.77
C MET A 526 2.69 -17.38 36.18
N LYS A 527 3.09 -17.84 37.37
CA LYS A 527 4.46 -17.70 37.87
C LYS A 527 5.42 -18.54 37.01
N PRO A 528 6.56 -17.99 36.55
CA PRO A 528 7.58 -18.77 35.86
C PRO A 528 8.30 -19.72 36.84
N THR A 529 8.37 -21.00 36.52
CA THR A 529 9.34 -21.92 37.13
C THR A 529 10.65 -21.83 36.36
N VAL A 530 11.61 -21.09 36.91
CA VAL A 530 12.99 -21.00 36.41
C VAL A 530 13.72 -22.30 36.76
N GLY A 531 13.90 -23.18 35.79
CA GLY A 531 14.76 -24.37 35.92
C GLY A 531 16.20 -24.04 35.51
N GLY A 532 16.98 -23.44 36.40
CA GLY A 532 18.43 -23.30 36.21
C GLY A 532 19.13 -24.63 36.47
N SER A 533 19.77 -25.21 35.47
CA SER A 533 20.68 -26.36 35.66
C SER A 533 22.10 -25.83 35.92
N PRO A 534 22.76 -26.23 37.03
CA PRO A 534 24.12 -25.78 37.32
C PRO A 534 25.16 -26.61 36.56
N TRP A 535 26.16 -25.92 36.01
CA TRP A 535 27.40 -26.53 35.52
C TRP A 535 28.31 -26.85 36.71
N PRO A 536 28.98 -28.02 36.76
CA PRO A 536 29.89 -28.35 37.85
C PRO A 536 31.25 -27.66 37.70
N THR A 537 31.78 -27.19 38.84
CA THR A 537 33.10 -26.61 39.06
C THR A 537 34.24 -27.59 38.83
N VAL A 538 35.30 -27.11 38.17
CA VAL A 538 36.55 -27.83 37.89
C VAL A 538 37.53 -27.72 39.06
N GLY A 539 38.04 -28.86 39.53
CA GLY A 539 39.26 -28.99 40.34
C GLY A 539 40.46 -29.39 39.48
N SER A 540 41.63 -28.89 39.86
CA SER A 540 42.96 -28.84 39.23
C SER A 540 43.66 -30.15 38.79
N CYS A 541 44.24 -30.13 37.56
CA CYS A 541 45.53 -30.64 36.99
C CYS A 541 46.26 -31.91 37.56
N PRO A 542 47.09 -32.67 36.77
CA PRO A 542 48.01 -32.17 35.71
C PRO A 542 48.23 -33.01 34.41
N LEU A 543 48.73 -32.28 33.39
CA LEU A 543 49.63 -32.62 32.26
C LEU A 543 49.66 -34.05 31.67
N GLY A 544 49.25 -34.14 30.39
CA GLY A 544 49.59 -35.24 29.48
C GLY A 544 49.14 -34.95 28.04
N ASN A 545 50.10 -34.90 27.11
CA ASN A 545 49.92 -34.62 25.68
C ASN A 545 48.77 -35.43 25.03
N THR A 546 47.91 -34.77 24.25
CA THR A 546 47.36 -35.25 22.96
C THR A 546 46.50 -34.18 22.28
N LYS A 547 46.54 -34.18 20.94
CA LYS A 547 45.91 -33.25 19.96
C LYS A 547 44.45 -32.85 20.28
N PRO A 548 44.00 -31.61 20.00
CA PRO A 548 42.58 -31.30 20.03
C PRO A 548 41.87 -31.82 18.78
N MET A 549 40.94 -32.75 18.98
CA MET A 549 39.88 -33.13 18.05
C MET A 549 38.86 -31.98 17.92
N GLY A 550 38.25 -31.89 16.74
CA GLY A 550 37.45 -30.75 16.28
C GLY A 550 36.15 -30.48 17.05
N ALA A 551 35.74 -29.21 16.98
CA ALA A 551 34.44 -28.71 17.40
C ALA A 551 33.28 -29.35 16.61
N PRO A 552 32.06 -29.43 17.17
CA PRO A 552 30.89 -29.91 16.42
C PRO A 552 30.64 -28.98 15.24
N GLY A 553 30.79 -29.52 14.03
CA GLY A 553 30.62 -28.79 12.79
C GLY A 553 29.17 -28.39 12.60
N TRP A 554 28.90 -27.09 12.60
CA TRP A 554 27.67 -26.54 12.09
C TRP A 554 27.58 -26.86 10.59
N GLY A 555 26.50 -27.53 10.17
CA GLY A 555 26.21 -27.72 8.76
C GLY A 555 25.97 -26.35 8.12
N ARG A 556 26.85 -25.95 7.20
CA ARG A 556 26.78 -24.67 6.48
C ARG A 556 26.32 -24.91 5.06
N SER A 557 25.16 -24.38 4.69
CA SER A 557 24.76 -24.21 3.29
C SER A 557 24.97 -22.74 2.92
N CYS A 558 25.79 -22.49 1.91
CA CYS A 558 26.00 -21.15 1.36
C CYS A 558 25.78 -21.19 -0.15
N TRP A 559 25.04 -20.21 -0.66
CA TRP A 559 24.96 -19.95 -2.09
C TRP A 559 26.13 -19.05 -2.50
N LYS A 560 27.00 -19.51 -3.41
CA LYS A 560 28.03 -18.64 -4.00
C LYS A 560 27.37 -17.65 -4.98
N ARG A 561 27.37 -16.34 -4.66
CA ARG A 561 27.16 -15.27 -5.67
C ARG A 561 28.37 -15.26 -6.62
N SER A 562 28.15 -15.39 -7.94
CA SER A 562 29.07 -14.81 -8.92
C SER A 562 28.66 -13.36 -9.13
N TRP A 563 29.42 -12.44 -8.57
CA TRP A 563 29.33 -11.02 -8.93
C TRP A 563 30.00 -10.86 -10.29
N GLY A 564 29.21 -10.47 -11.27
CA GLY A 564 29.62 -10.00 -12.58
C GLY A 564 28.80 -8.77 -12.89
#